data_AF-A0A3C1RZR6-F1
#
_entry.id   AF-A0A3C1RZR6-F1
#
_cell.length_a   1.000
_cell.length_b   1.000
_cell.length_c   1.000
_cell.angle_alpha   90.00
_cell.angle_beta   90.00
_cell.angle_gamma   90.00
#
_symmetry.space_group_name_H-M   'P 1'
#
loop_
_entity.id
_entity.type
_entity.pdbx_description
1 polymer ?
#
loop_
_entity_poly.entity_id
_entity_poly.type
_entity_poly.pdbx_seq_one_letter_code
_entity_poly.pdbx_strand_id
1 'polypeptide(L)'
;TVAFESELLVGTLEEATSSLGLTALFTGVILVPIIGNAAEHATAVTVAMKNKMDLSVSVALGSSLQIALFVAPVLVLAGWILGKPMDLNFNPFELIAVAVSVLIANSVSSDGRSDWLEGVLLLAAYTVLGIAFYFHPIIEGIG
;
A
#
# COMPACT_ATOMS: atom_id res chain seq x y z
N THR A 1 -16.53 -17.11 -4.62
CA THR A 1 -17.11 -15.76 -4.74
C THR A 1 -16.02 -14.70 -4.79
N VAL A 2 -15.14 -14.59 -3.78
CA VAL A 2 -14.05 -13.60 -3.77
C VAL A 2 -13.21 -13.61 -5.05
N ALA A 3 -12.81 -14.78 -5.57
CA ALA A 3 -12.04 -14.85 -6.81
C ALA A 3 -12.75 -14.23 -8.04
N PHE A 4 -14.08 -14.40 -8.14
CA PHE A 4 -14.88 -13.81 -9.22
C PHE A 4 -15.01 -12.30 -9.06
N GLU A 5 -15.25 -11.83 -7.83
CA GLU A 5 -15.28 -10.40 -7.52
C GLU A 5 -13.90 -9.75 -7.76
N SER A 6 -12.81 -10.45 -7.44
CA SER A 6 -11.44 -9.98 -7.70
C SER A 6 -11.15 -9.88 -9.20
N GLU A 7 -11.58 -10.85 -10.01
CA GLU A 7 -11.43 -10.81 -11.47
C GLU A 7 -12.23 -9.65 -12.09
N LEU A 8 -13.48 -9.46 -11.64
CA LEU A 8 -14.31 -8.33 -12.05
C LEU A 8 -13.71 -6.98 -11.62
N LEU A 9 -13.22 -6.89 -10.39
CA LEU A 9 -12.61 -5.68 -9.85
C LEU A 9 -11.32 -5.31 -10.58
N VAL A 10 -10.46 -6.28 -10.90
CA VAL A 10 -9.22 -6.03 -11.65
C VAL A 10 -9.55 -5.53 -13.06
N GLY A 11 -10.50 -6.19 -13.77
CA GLY A 11 -10.89 -5.77 -15.12
C GLY A 11 -11.52 -4.37 -15.16
N THR A 12 -12.42 -4.08 -14.21
CA THR A 12 -13.07 -2.75 -14.14
C THR A 12 -12.12 -1.65 -13.67
N LEU A 13 -11.19 -1.94 -12.76
CA LEU A 13 -10.15 -0.98 -12.36
C LEU A 13 -9.23 -0.66 -13.52
N GLU A 14 -8.80 -1.64 -14.31
CA GLU A 14 -7.94 -1.41 -15.47
C GLU A 14 -8.62 -0.49 -16.51
N GLU A 15 -9.89 -0.75 -16.82
CA GLU A 15 -10.68 0.08 -17.73
C GLU A 15 -10.92 1.50 -17.19
N ALA A 16 -11.27 1.62 -15.91
CA ALA A 16 -11.54 2.90 -15.26
C ALA A 16 -10.28 3.77 -15.14
N THR A 17 -9.16 3.17 -14.73
CA THR A 17 -7.89 3.90 -14.55
C THR A 17 -7.29 4.32 -15.89
N SER A 18 -7.42 3.49 -16.92
CA SER A 18 -7.07 3.86 -18.31
C SER A 18 -7.92 5.06 -18.81
N SER A 19 -9.23 5.03 -18.57
CA SER A 19 -10.14 6.13 -18.97
C SER A 19 -9.87 7.44 -18.24
N LEU A 20 -9.37 7.37 -17.01
CA LEU A 20 -9.00 8.53 -16.19
C LEU A 20 -7.56 9.02 -16.44
N GLY A 21 -6.79 8.33 -17.28
CA GLY A 21 -5.38 8.64 -17.54
C GLY A 21 -4.48 8.41 -16.34
N LEU A 22 -4.86 7.51 -15.42
CA LEU A 22 -4.06 7.18 -14.24
C LEU A 22 -2.96 6.18 -14.62
N THR A 23 -1.77 6.37 -14.07
CA THR A 23 -0.65 5.46 -14.31
C THR A 23 -0.88 4.12 -13.62
N ALA A 24 -0.35 3.03 -14.20
CA ALA A 24 -0.38 1.71 -13.56
C ALA A 24 0.32 1.71 -12.19
N LEU A 25 1.39 2.50 -12.07
CA LEU A 25 2.15 2.70 -10.84
C LEU A 25 1.33 3.42 -9.76
N PHE A 26 0.63 4.50 -10.08
CA PHE A 26 -0.29 5.15 -9.13
C PHE A 26 -1.43 4.22 -8.72
N THR A 27 -2.02 3.52 -9.68
CA THR A 27 -3.11 2.59 -9.45
C THR A 27 -2.69 1.45 -8.52
N GLY A 28 -1.55 0.81 -8.80
CA GLY A 28 -1.04 -0.32 -8.05
C GLY A 28 -0.55 0.04 -6.64
N VAL A 29 0.07 1.21 -6.47
CA VAL A 29 0.65 1.60 -5.17
C VAL A 29 -0.35 2.33 -4.26
N ILE A 30 -1.28 3.11 -4.83
CA ILE A 30 -2.22 3.93 -4.06
C ILE A 30 -3.61 3.33 -4.06
N LEU A 31 -4.25 3.15 -5.23
CA LEU A 31 -5.66 2.78 -5.30
C LEU A 31 -5.94 1.35 -4.86
N VAL A 32 -5.18 0.39 -5.37
CA VAL A 32 -5.41 -1.04 -5.08
C VAL A 32 -5.29 -1.35 -3.58
N PRO A 33 -4.25 -0.88 -2.84
CA PRO A 33 -4.14 -1.15 -1.41
C PRO A 33 -5.21 -0.46 -0.57
N ILE A 34 -5.65 0.75 -0.95
CA ILE A 34 -6.74 1.44 -0.25
C ILE A 34 -8.01 0.60 -0.28
N ILE A 35 -8.37 0.07 -1.45
CA ILE A 35 -9.58 -0.75 -1.62
C ILE A 35 -9.39 -2.14 -0.98
N GLY A 36 -8.25 -2.78 -1.23
CA GLY A 36 -7.94 -4.12 -0.74
C GLY A 36 -7.89 -4.22 0.79
N ASN A 37 -7.40 -3.17 1.46
CA ASN A 37 -7.21 -3.15 2.91
C ASN A 37 -8.26 -2.27 3.63
N ALA A 38 -9.29 -1.79 2.95
CA ALA A 38 -10.29 -0.87 3.53
C ALA A 38 -10.97 -1.44 4.79
N ALA A 39 -11.30 -2.73 4.78
CA ALA A 39 -11.93 -3.40 5.93
C ALA A 39 -10.99 -3.50 7.14
N GLU A 40 -9.71 -3.77 6.90
CA GLU A 40 -8.67 -3.80 7.94
C GLU A 40 -8.44 -2.40 8.53
N HIS A 41 -8.36 -1.37 7.68
CA HIS A 41 -8.24 0.02 8.10
C HIS A 41 -9.44 0.47 8.94
N ALA A 42 -10.67 0.17 8.52
CA ALA A 42 -11.87 0.48 9.29
C ALA A 42 -11.87 -0.20 10.66
N THR A 43 -11.38 -1.44 10.73
CA THR A 43 -11.23 -2.18 11.99
C THR A 43 -10.17 -1.53 12.88
N ALA A 44 -9.00 -1.19 12.33
CA ALA A 44 -7.93 -0.52 13.07
C ALA A 44 -8.41 0.82 13.65
N VAL A 45 -9.07 1.66 12.85
CA VAL A 45 -9.65 2.95 13.31
C VAL A 45 -10.69 2.71 14.41
N THR A 46 -11.59 1.74 14.25
CA THR A 46 -12.60 1.41 15.28
C THR A 46 -11.95 0.95 16.59
N VAL A 47 -10.86 0.18 16.52
CA VAL A 47 -10.11 -0.27 17.69
C VAL A 47 -9.36 0.89 18.34
N ALA A 48 -8.76 1.78 17.56
CA ALA A 48 -8.12 3.00 18.05
C ALA A 48 -9.13 3.91 18.78
N MET A 49 -10.34 4.09 18.23
CA MET A 49 -11.43 4.85 18.86
C MET A 49 -11.90 4.26 20.20
N LYS A 50 -11.67 2.96 20.42
CA LYS A 50 -11.94 2.28 21.70
C LYS A 50 -10.77 2.43 22.69
N ASN A 51 -9.87 3.38 22.45
CA ASN A 51 -8.67 3.65 23.25
C ASN A 51 -7.72 2.45 23.34
N LYS A 52 -7.65 1.62 22.28
CA LYS A 52 -6.76 0.46 22.18
C LYS A 52 -5.71 0.69 21.10
N MET A 53 -4.89 1.73 21.27
CA MET A 53 -3.92 2.15 20.25
C MET A 53 -2.87 1.06 19.97
N ASP A 54 -2.33 0.40 20.99
CA ASP A 54 -1.35 -0.69 20.82
C ASP A 54 -1.89 -1.81 19.93
N LEU A 55 -3.17 -2.14 20.06
CA LEU A 55 -3.82 -3.14 19.22
C LEU A 55 -4.00 -2.63 17.79
N SER A 56 -4.38 -1.36 17.61
CA SER A 56 -4.49 -0.74 16.29
C SER A 56 -3.15 -0.72 15.54
N VAL A 57 -2.07 -0.31 16.21
CA VAL A 57 -0.71 -0.30 15.65
C VAL A 57 -0.25 -1.72 15.34
N SER A 58 -0.53 -2.68 16.24
CA SER A 58 -0.19 -4.09 16.02
C SER A 58 -0.90 -4.69 14.79
N VAL A 59 -2.17 -4.30 14.55
CA VAL A 59 -2.91 -4.70 13.34
C VAL A 59 -2.25 -4.14 12.08
N ALA A 60 -1.90 -2.84 12.08
CA ALA A 60 -1.28 -2.18 10.93
C ALA A 60 0.13 -2.73 10.62
N LEU A 61 0.97 -2.89 11.64
CA LEU A 61 2.32 -3.47 11.49
C LEU A 61 2.26 -4.94 11.10
N GLY A 62 1.34 -5.72 11.68
CA GLY A 62 1.14 -7.12 11.34
C GLY A 62 0.76 -7.32 9.87
N SER A 63 -0.22 -6.55 9.38
CA SER A 63 -0.63 -6.57 7.96
C SER A 63 0.53 -6.19 7.04
N SER A 64 1.28 -5.13 7.37
CA SER A 64 2.44 -4.69 6.58
C SER A 64 3.56 -5.74 6.52
N LEU A 65 3.91 -6.35 7.66
CA LEU A 65 4.92 -7.40 7.73
C LEU A 65 4.46 -8.68 7.00
N GLN A 66 3.19 -9.04 7.09
CA GLN A 66 2.62 -10.16 6.35
C GLN A 66 2.73 -9.96 4.84
N ILE A 67 2.43 -8.75 4.35
CA ILE A 67 2.59 -8.43 2.92
C ILE A 67 4.05 -8.56 2.50
N ALA A 68 4.97 -7.96 3.26
CA ALA A 68 6.39 -7.93 2.92
C ALA A 68 7.08 -9.30 3.02
N LEU A 69 6.81 -10.07 4.08
CA LEU A 69 7.55 -11.29 4.41
C LEU A 69 6.88 -12.56 3.89
N PHE A 70 5.58 -12.52 3.55
CA PHE A 70 4.84 -13.69 3.10
C PHE A 70 4.19 -13.49 1.73
N VAL A 71 3.36 -12.46 1.56
CA VAL A 71 2.59 -12.29 0.32
C VAL A 71 3.51 -12.06 -0.88
N ALA A 72 4.44 -11.10 -0.80
CA ALA A 72 5.34 -10.79 -1.91
C ALA A 72 6.22 -12.01 -2.32
N PRO A 73 6.90 -12.72 -1.40
CA PRO A 73 7.64 -13.94 -1.74
C PRO A 73 6.76 -15.04 -2.36
N VAL A 74 5.56 -15.28 -1.83
CA VAL A 74 4.64 -16.29 -2.36
C VAL A 74 4.19 -15.94 -3.78
N LEU A 75 3.93 -14.66 -4.06
CA LEU A 75 3.55 -14.21 -5.40
C LEU A 75 4.68 -14.38 -6.42
N VAL A 76 5.94 -14.11 -6.04
CA VAL A 76 7.11 -14.36 -6.90
C VAL A 76 7.25 -15.85 -7.21
N LEU A 77 7.11 -16.72 -6.20
CA LEU A 77 7.15 -18.17 -6.39
C LEU A 77 5.98 -18.67 -7.26
N ALA A 78 4.78 -18.13 -7.07
CA ALA A 78 3.62 -18.46 -7.88
C ALA A 78 3.80 -18.00 -9.34
N GLY A 79 4.35 -16.81 -9.56
CA GLY A 79 4.72 -16.30 -10.88
C GLY A 79 5.70 -17.25 -11.58
N TRP A 80 6.73 -17.71 -10.85
CA TRP A 80 7.68 -18.69 -11.36
C TRP A 80 7.03 -20.02 -11.77
N ILE A 81 6.13 -20.56 -10.96
CA ILE A 81 5.39 -21.81 -11.27
C ILE A 81 4.46 -21.63 -12.48
N LEU A 82 3.82 -20.46 -12.61
CA LEU A 82 2.91 -20.13 -13.70
C LEU A 82 3.61 -19.62 -14.97
N GLY A 83 4.94 -19.52 -14.97
CA GLY A 83 5.72 -18.98 -16.08
C GLY A 83 5.50 -17.49 -16.35
N LYS A 84 5.01 -16.72 -15.39
CA LYS A 84 4.85 -15.27 -15.48
C LYS A 84 6.05 -14.55 -14.83
N PRO A 85 6.66 -13.55 -15.50
CA PRO A 85 7.77 -12.80 -14.91
C PRO A 85 7.24 -11.92 -13.77
N MET A 86 7.49 -12.34 -12.54
CA MET A 86 7.22 -11.56 -11.33
C MET A 86 8.46 -11.63 -10.45
N ASP A 87 9.08 -10.48 -10.21
CA ASP A 87 10.28 -10.34 -9.41
C ASP A 87 10.09 -9.27 -8.32
N LEU A 88 11.13 -9.06 -7.50
CA LEU A 88 11.18 -7.99 -6.51
C LEU A 88 12.02 -6.82 -7.04
N ASN A 89 11.96 -6.54 -8.34
CA ASN A 89 12.69 -5.45 -8.97
C ASN A 89 11.83 -4.17 -8.97
N PHE A 90 11.81 -3.50 -7.83
CA PHE A 90 11.12 -2.22 -7.69
C PHE A 90 11.93 -1.07 -8.28
N ASN A 91 11.24 -0.06 -8.79
CA ASN A 91 11.89 1.17 -9.26
C ASN A 91 12.60 1.87 -8.07
N PRO A 92 13.77 2.50 -8.26
CA PRO A 92 14.41 3.32 -7.21
C PRO A 92 13.46 4.30 -6.52
N PHE A 93 12.50 4.89 -7.25
CA PHE A 93 11.49 5.77 -6.69
C PHE A 93 10.58 5.05 -5.66
N GLU A 94 10.12 3.85 -5.99
CA GLU A 94 9.29 3.03 -5.11
C GLU A 94 10.07 2.60 -3.86
N LEU A 95 11.32 2.19 -4.05
CA LEU A 95 12.21 1.79 -2.96
C LEU A 95 12.42 2.93 -1.96
N ILE A 96 12.70 4.14 -2.46
CA ILE A 96 12.86 5.34 -1.65
C ILE A 96 11.56 5.70 -0.95
N ALA A 97 10.42 5.64 -1.65
CA ALA A 97 9.13 5.95 -1.06
C ALA A 97 8.78 5.00 0.11
N VAL A 98 9.02 3.70 -0.04
CA VAL A 98 8.83 2.71 1.04
C VAL A 98 9.79 3.00 2.19
N ALA A 99 11.07 3.24 1.91
CA ALA A 99 12.07 3.53 2.94
C ALA A 99 11.70 4.79 3.75
N VAL A 100 11.31 5.88 3.07
CA VAL A 100 10.86 7.12 3.71
C VAL A 100 9.59 6.89 4.51
N SER A 101 8.63 6.12 3.99
CA SER A 101 7.39 5.79 4.71
C SER A 101 7.68 5.05 6.02
N VAL A 102 8.56 4.05 5.99
CA VAL A 102 8.98 3.30 7.18
C VAL A 102 9.71 4.20 8.17
N LEU A 103 10.61 5.07 7.70
CA LEU A 103 11.34 5.99 8.56
C LEU A 103 10.40 6.99 9.25
N ILE A 104 9.45 7.58 8.51
CA ILE A 104 8.47 8.53 9.06
C ILE A 104 7.57 7.81 10.07
N ALA A 105 7.01 6.65 9.70
CA ALA A 105 6.14 5.88 10.59
C ALA A 105 6.87 5.49 11.89
N ASN A 106 8.09 4.98 11.79
CA ASN A 106 8.88 4.60 12.96
C ASN A 106 9.30 5.81 13.81
N SER A 107 9.65 6.93 13.18
CA SER A 107 10.02 8.15 13.89
C SER A 107 8.84 8.77 14.64
N VAL A 108 7.65 8.79 14.03
CA VAL A 108 6.44 9.36 14.63
C VAL A 108 5.89 8.44 15.72
N SER A 109 6.01 7.12 15.59
CA SER A 109 5.53 6.16 16.59
C SER A 109 6.57 5.78 17.66
N SER A 110 7.75 6.42 17.66
CA SER A 110 8.89 6.04 18.51
C SER A 110 8.69 6.31 20.00
N ASP A 111 7.84 7.25 20.38
CA ASP A 111 7.70 7.70 21.77
C ASP A 111 6.66 6.88 22.57
N GLY A 112 6.01 5.91 21.90
CA GLY A 112 5.01 5.03 22.50
C GLY A 112 3.71 5.73 22.88
N ARG A 113 3.49 6.97 22.41
CA ARG A 113 2.25 7.71 22.57
C ARG A 113 1.67 8.02 21.20
N SER A 114 0.42 8.48 21.17
CA SER A 114 -0.23 8.87 19.92
C SER A 114 -1.06 10.11 20.17
N ASP A 115 -0.71 11.20 19.48
CA ASP A 115 -1.47 12.43 19.45
C ASP A 115 -2.20 12.60 18.12
N TRP A 116 -3.25 13.42 18.10
CA TRP A 116 -3.95 13.76 16.88
C TRP A 116 -3.01 14.43 15.85
N LEU A 117 -2.06 15.25 16.31
CA LEU A 117 -1.09 15.92 15.43
C LEU A 117 -0.17 14.91 14.71
N GLU A 118 0.24 13.84 15.41
CA GLU A 118 1.04 12.76 14.83
C GLU A 118 0.25 12.00 13.77
N GLY A 119 -1.04 11.73 14.04
CA GLY A 119 -1.95 11.16 13.04
C GLY A 119 -2.08 12.03 11.80
N VAL A 120 -2.22 13.35 11.97
CA VAL A 120 -2.27 14.31 10.85
C VAL A 120 -0.95 14.32 10.08
N LEU A 121 0.19 14.26 10.76
CA LEU A 121 1.50 14.22 10.11
C LEU A 121 1.67 12.97 9.24
N LEU A 122 1.23 11.80 9.72
CA LEU A 122 1.24 10.55 8.95
C LEU A 122 0.32 10.62 7.73
N LEU A 123 -0.88 11.16 7.88
CA LEU A 123 -1.80 11.37 6.76
C LEU A 123 -1.25 12.38 5.74
N ALA A 124 -0.59 13.44 6.20
CA ALA A 124 0.06 14.42 5.33
C ALA A 124 1.23 13.79 4.56
N ALA A 125 2.08 12.99 5.22
CA ALA A 125 3.16 12.25 4.58
C ALA A 125 2.63 11.30 3.50
N TYR A 126 1.58 10.53 3.82
CA TYR A 126 0.91 9.65 2.85
C TYR A 126 0.33 10.44 1.66
N THR A 127 -0.30 11.59 1.91
CA THR A 127 -0.86 12.45 0.87
C THR A 127 0.22 13.00 -0.06
N VAL A 128 1.34 13.47 0.49
CA VAL A 128 2.49 13.97 -0.28
C VAL A 128 3.07 12.86 -1.16
N LEU A 129 3.24 11.66 -0.62
CA LEU A 129 3.66 10.50 -1.41
C LEU A 129 2.64 10.18 -2.49
N GLY A 130 1.35 10.13 -2.19
CA GLY A 130 0.28 9.89 -3.17
C GLY A 130 0.31 10.88 -4.34
N ILE A 131 0.55 12.17 -4.06
CA ILE A 131 0.74 13.20 -5.09
C ILE A 131 2.02 12.93 -5.89
N ALA A 132 3.11 12.55 -5.24
CA ALA A 132 4.37 12.21 -5.94
C ALA A 132 4.21 11.01 -6.88
N PHE A 133 3.47 9.97 -6.47
CA PHE A 133 3.11 8.82 -7.31
C PHE A 133 2.17 9.20 -8.45
N TYR A 134 1.25 10.14 -8.23
CA TYR A 134 0.32 10.63 -9.25
C TYR A 134 1.05 11.37 -10.38
N PHE A 135 2.03 12.21 -10.04
CA PHE A 135 2.83 12.96 -11.01
C PHE A 135 4.09 12.22 -11.49
N HIS A 136 4.34 10.99 -11.02
CA HIS A 136 5.51 10.24 -11.46
C HIS A 136 5.37 9.94 -12.97
N PRO A 137 6.31 10.41 -13.81
CA PRO A 137 6.20 10.24 -15.25
C PRO A 137 6.32 8.76 -15.60
N ILE A 138 5.52 8.32 -16.56
CA ILE A 138 5.68 7.00 -17.19
C ILE A 138 6.98 7.06 -17.98
N ILE A 139 8.06 6.49 -17.45
CA ILE A 139 9.30 6.32 -18.22
C ILE A 139 9.10 5.09 -19.11
N GLU A 140 8.70 5.31 -20.37
CA GLU A 140 8.76 4.26 -21.39
C GLU A 140 10.23 3.86 -21.59
N GLY A 141 10.61 2.63 -21.19
CA GLY A 141 11.92 2.04 -21.50
C GLY A 141 12.71 1.41 -20.34
N ILE A 142 12.15 1.34 -19.13
CA ILE A 142 12.71 0.54 -18.03
C ILE A 142 11.59 -0.23 -17.34
N GLY A 143 11.23 -1.36 -17.95
CA GLY A 143 10.26 -2.36 -17.51
C GLY A 143 10.25 -3.51 -18.51
#